data_AF-A0A838CH85-F1
#
_entry.id   AF-A0A838CH85-F1
#
_cell.length_a   1.000
_cell.length_b   1.000
_cell.length_c   1.000
_cell.angle_alpha   90.00
_cell.angle_beta   90.00
_cell.angle_gamma   90.00
#
_symmetry.space_group_name_H-M   'P 1'
#
loop_
_entity.id
_entity.type
_entity.pdbx_description
1 polymer ?
#
loop_
_entity_poly.entity_id
_entity_poly.type
_entity_poly.pdbx_seq_one_letter_code
_entity_poly.pdbx_strand_id
1 'polypeptide(L)'
;MDEQAKLERVYSYSFGDIYRDYLAKVERKGHTREELDDVLGWFTGLDAGELQAAAESEQTLRHFFGGVALTSNAELITGKVCGVRVEEVEDELMQKIRQMDLLVDELARGKKITSIKRG
;
A
#
# COMPACT_ATOMS: atom_id res chain seq x y z
N MET A 1 -12.87 -18.91 -14.90
CA MET A 1 -11.52 -18.31 -14.77
C MET A 1 -11.22 -18.32 -13.29
N ASP A 2 -10.23 -19.12 -12.89
CA ASP A 2 -9.89 -19.40 -11.50
C ASP A 2 -9.62 -18.10 -10.73
N GLU A 3 -10.32 -17.91 -9.61
CA GLU A 3 -10.14 -16.78 -8.67
C GLU A 3 -8.67 -16.66 -8.28
N GLN A 4 -8.03 -17.81 -8.02
CA GLN A 4 -6.64 -17.90 -7.62
C GLN A 4 -5.69 -17.36 -8.69
N ALA A 5 -5.95 -17.69 -9.96
CA ALA A 5 -5.10 -17.22 -11.06
C ALA A 5 -5.15 -15.68 -11.22
N LYS A 6 -6.26 -15.03 -10.85
CA LYS A 6 -6.34 -13.57 -10.82
C LYS A 6 -5.54 -12.99 -9.65
N LEU A 7 -5.61 -13.61 -8.48
CA LEU A 7 -4.86 -13.20 -7.30
C LEU A 7 -3.35 -13.29 -7.55
N GLU A 8 -2.88 -14.43 -8.07
CA GLU A 8 -1.45 -14.63 -8.39
C GLU A 8 -0.92 -13.58 -9.37
N ARG A 9 -1.74 -13.18 -10.35
CA ARG A 9 -1.37 -12.10 -11.26
C ARG A 9 -1.13 -10.79 -10.52
N VAL A 10 -2.02 -10.41 -9.59
CA VAL A 10 -1.83 -9.19 -8.79
C VAL A 10 -0.57 -9.29 -7.94
N TYR A 11 -0.33 -10.44 -7.31
CA TYR A 11 0.82 -10.65 -6.43
C TYR A 11 2.16 -10.60 -7.15
N SER A 12 2.15 -10.87 -8.46
CA SER A 12 3.32 -10.80 -9.34
C SER A 12 3.68 -9.40 -9.82
N TYR A 13 2.84 -8.39 -9.57
CA TYR A 13 3.16 -7.01 -9.95
C TYR A 13 4.38 -6.50 -9.19
N SER A 14 5.21 -5.71 -9.88
CA SER A 14 6.39 -5.06 -9.29
C SER A 14 5.95 -4.04 -8.26
N PHE A 15 6.55 -4.07 -7.07
CA PHE A 15 6.35 -3.03 -6.07
C PHE A 15 6.78 -1.66 -6.59
N GLY A 16 7.87 -1.58 -7.36
CA GLY A 16 8.34 -0.34 -7.96
C GLY A 16 7.35 0.32 -8.93
N ASP A 17 6.63 -0.49 -9.72
CA ASP A 17 5.58 0.04 -10.62
C ASP A 17 4.40 0.56 -9.82
N ILE A 18 3.97 -0.18 -8.79
CA ILE A 18 2.88 0.24 -7.89
C ILE A 18 3.25 1.52 -7.13
N TYR A 19 4.47 1.60 -6.60
CA TYR A 19 4.97 2.78 -5.91
C TYR A 19 5.00 4.00 -6.85
N ARG A 20 5.46 3.83 -8.09
CA ARG A 20 5.45 4.89 -9.11
C ARG A 20 4.04 5.39 -9.40
N ASP A 21 3.07 4.47 -9.52
CA ASP A 21 1.67 4.80 -9.76
C ASP A 21 1.05 5.54 -8.57
N TYR A 22 1.40 5.16 -7.34
CA TYR A 22 1.00 5.87 -6.13
C TYR A 22 1.59 7.27 -6.06
N LEU A 23 2.89 7.42 -6.32
CA LEU A 23 3.54 8.72 -6.35
C LEU A 23 2.87 9.64 -7.36
N ALA A 24 2.70 9.17 -8.60
CA ALA A 24 2.01 9.93 -9.63
C ALA A 24 0.55 10.26 -9.26
N LYS A 25 -0.14 9.40 -8.51
CA LYS A 25 -1.50 9.66 -8.01
C LYS A 25 -1.52 10.78 -6.97
N VAL A 26 -0.64 10.75 -5.98
CA VAL A 26 -0.62 11.73 -4.89
C VAL A 26 -0.07 13.08 -5.35
N GLU A 27 0.93 13.11 -6.23
CA GLU A 27 1.47 14.33 -6.83
C GLU A 27 0.40 15.07 -7.66
N ARG A 28 -0.42 14.34 -8.43
CA ARG A 28 -1.57 14.93 -9.16
C ARG A 28 -2.63 15.54 -8.23
N LYS A 29 -2.56 15.24 -6.93
CA LYS A 29 -3.45 15.78 -5.89
C LYS A 29 -2.78 16.83 -5.02
N GLY A 30 -1.54 17.22 -5.34
CA GLY A 30 -0.79 18.26 -4.64
C GLY A 30 -0.04 17.77 -3.41
N HIS A 31 0.10 16.45 -3.25
CA HIS A 31 0.88 15.83 -2.19
C HIS A 31 2.30 15.52 -2.64
N THR A 32 3.22 15.35 -1.69
CA THR A 32 4.63 15.11 -1.98
C THR A 32 5.04 13.65 -1.80
N ARG A 33 6.24 13.32 -2.30
CA ARG A 33 6.84 11.99 -2.06
C ARG A 33 7.05 11.76 -0.57
N GLU A 34 7.51 12.77 0.16
CA GLU A 34 7.76 12.67 1.60
C GLU A 34 6.47 12.31 2.36
N GLU A 35 5.32 12.86 1.96
CA GLU A 35 4.03 12.49 2.55
C GLU A 35 3.63 11.05 2.22
N LEU A 36 3.92 10.58 1.00
CA LEU A 36 3.68 9.18 0.61
C LEU A 36 4.57 8.23 1.41
N ASP A 37 5.86 8.50 1.46
CA ASP A 37 6.85 7.68 2.19
C ASP A 37 6.55 7.68 3.68
N ASP A 38 6.08 8.79 4.25
CA ASP A 38 5.68 8.87 5.65
C ASP A 38 4.47 7.97 5.98
N VAL A 39 3.50 7.89 5.06
CA VAL A 39 2.33 7.00 5.19
C VAL A 39 2.72 5.54 4.97
N LEU A 40 3.47 5.25 3.91
CA LEU A 40 3.90 3.88 3.59
C LEU A 40 4.86 3.34 4.64
N GLY A 41 5.80 4.16 5.12
CA GLY A 41 6.76 3.78 6.14
C GLY A 41 6.10 3.49 7.49
N TRP A 42 5.08 4.25 7.87
CA TRP A 42 4.25 3.89 9.02
C TRP A 42 3.56 2.53 8.84
N PHE A 43 3.10 2.20 7.63
CA PHE A 43 2.40 0.95 7.37
C PHE A 43 3.34 -0.25 7.31
N THR A 44 4.48 -0.13 6.65
CA THR A 44 5.41 -1.23 6.35
C THR A 44 6.58 -1.34 7.34
N GLY A 45 6.77 -0.34 8.21
CA GLY A 45 7.90 -0.25 9.12
C GLY A 45 9.21 0.17 8.44
N LEU A 46 9.18 0.48 7.14
CA LEU A 46 10.35 0.88 6.36
C LEU A 46 10.59 2.38 6.44
N ASP A 47 11.85 2.81 6.42
CA ASP A 47 12.19 4.21 6.20
C ASP A 47 12.12 4.60 4.70
N ALA A 48 12.28 5.90 4.41
CA ALA A 48 12.21 6.41 3.05
C ALA A 48 13.30 5.83 2.13
N GLY A 49 14.50 5.55 2.66
CA GLY A 49 15.59 4.94 1.90
C GLY A 49 15.30 3.48 1.58
N GLU A 50 14.74 2.73 2.52
CA GLU A 50 14.31 1.34 2.33
C GLU A 50 13.13 1.23 1.35
N LEU A 51 12.16 2.14 1.42
CA LEU A 51 11.06 2.24 0.45
C LEU A 51 11.59 2.52 -0.96
N GLN A 52 12.52 3.46 -1.09
CA GLN A 52 13.17 3.78 -2.36
C GLN A 52 13.95 2.57 -2.91
N ALA A 53 14.73 1.89 -2.07
CA ALA A 53 15.47 0.70 -2.46
C ALA A 53 14.55 -0.44 -2.91
N ALA A 54 13.41 -0.63 -2.21
CA ALA A 54 12.39 -1.59 -2.62
C ALA A 54 11.75 -1.19 -3.96
N ALA A 55 11.48 0.10 -4.18
CA ALA A 55 10.90 0.61 -5.41
C ALA A 55 11.84 0.54 -6.63
N GLU A 56 13.16 0.60 -6.40
CA GLU A 56 14.18 0.43 -7.43
C GLU A 56 14.49 -1.06 -7.71
N SER A 57 14.07 -1.96 -6.84
CA SER A 57 14.23 -3.40 -7.02
C SER A 57 13.18 -4.01 -7.95
N GLU A 58 13.43 -5.24 -8.40
CA GLU A 58 12.46 -6.04 -9.17
C GLU A 58 11.55 -6.90 -8.26
N GLN A 59 11.41 -6.54 -6.98
CA GLN A 59 10.58 -7.30 -6.05
C GLN A 59 9.10 -7.21 -6.44
N THR A 60 8.45 -8.37 -6.50
CA THR A 60 7.01 -8.45 -6.64
C THR A 60 6.32 -8.11 -5.33
N LEU A 61 5.03 -7.75 -5.36
CA LEU A 61 4.24 -7.52 -4.16
C LEU A 61 4.29 -8.70 -3.19
N ARG A 62 4.28 -9.95 -3.70
CA ARG A 62 4.45 -11.16 -2.87
C ARG A 62 5.77 -11.14 -2.09
N HIS A 63 6.87 -10.84 -2.76
CA HIS A 63 8.18 -10.81 -2.13
C HIS A 63 8.33 -9.63 -1.18
N PHE A 64 7.86 -8.45 -1.58
CA PHE A 64 7.87 -7.25 -0.77
C PHE A 64 7.11 -7.46 0.55
N PHE A 65 5.84 -7.89 0.49
CA PHE A 65 5.03 -8.12 1.69
C PHE A 65 5.47 -9.35 2.50
N GLY A 66 6.24 -10.27 1.91
CA GLY A 66 6.89 -11.35 2.63
C GLY A 66 8.13 -10.92 3.42
N GLY A 67 8.73 -9.77 3.09
CA GLY A 67 9.93 -9.24 3.72
C GLY A 67 9.71 -8.12 4.72
N VAL A 68 8.49 -7.59 4.83
CA VAL A 68 8.16 -6.46 5.73
C VAL A 68 7.24 -6.89 6.88
N ALA A 69 7.44 -6.28 8.04
CA ALA A 69 6.56 -6.42 9.19
C ALA A 69 5.64 -5.19 9.28
N LEU A 70 4.35 -5.40 9.04
CA LEU A 70 3.39 -4.31 9.07
C LEU A 70 3.18 -3.78 10.48
N THR A 71 2.73 -2.53 10.58
CA THR A 71 2.32 -1.91 11.84
C THR A 71 1.28 -2.76 12.57
N SER A 72 1.37 -2.79 13.91
CA SER A 72 0.36 -3.45 14.77
C SER A 72 -1.04 -2.86 14.61
N ASN A 73 -1.14 -1.66 14.03
CA ASN A 73 -2.38 -0.94 13.80
C ASN A 73 -3.01 -1.23 12.42
N ALA A 74 -2.47 -2.19 11.65
CA ALA A 74 -2.98 -2.52 10.32
C ALA A 74 -4.46 -2.93 10.32
N GLU A 75 -4.91 -3.63 11.37
CA GLU A 75 -6.31 -4.03 11.54
C GLU A 75 -7.28 -2.84 11.69
N LEU A 76 -6.78 -1.66 12.08
CA LEU A 76 -7.59 -0.43 12.18
C LEU A 76 -7.84 0.23 10.81
N ILE A 77 -7.16 -0.24 9.75
CA ILE A 77 -7.32 0.26 8.39
C ILE A 77 -8.59 -0.34 7.79
N THR A 78 -9.72 0.35 8.01
CA THR A 78 -11.04 -0.05 7.55
C THR A 78 -11.60 0.95 6.53
N GLY A 79 -12.40 0.45 5.58
CA GLY A 79 -13.01 1.28 4.55
C GLY A 79 -13.16 0.58 3.22
N LYS A 80 -13.55 1.35 2.20
CA LYS A 80 -13.76 0.86 0.84
C LYS A 80 -12.73 1.43 -0.13
N VAL A 81 -12.07 0.56 -0.88
CA VAL A 81 -11.15 0.91 -1.96
C VAL A 81 -11.24 -0.14 -3.07
N CYS A 82 -11.00 0.25 -4.32
CA CYS A 82 -11.01 -0.66 -5.48
C CYS A 82 -12.29 -1.55 -5.58
N GLY A 83 -13.44 -1.05 -5.10
CA GLY A 83 -14.72 -1.76 -5.15
C GLY A 83 -14.96 -2.78 -4.03
N VAL A 84 -14.01 -2.99 -3.12
CA VAL A 84 -14.12 -3.92 -1.99
C VAL A 84 -14.02 -3.20 -0.64
N ARG A 85 -14.47 -3.85 0.42
CA ARG A 85 -14.22 -3.42 1.80
C ARG A 85 -12.96 -4.13 2.32
N VAL A 86 -11.98 -3.37 2.78
CA VAL A 86 -10.64 -3.89 3.12
C VAL A 86 -10.70 -4.93 4.25
N GLU A 87 -11.47 -4.63 5.29
CA GLU A 87 -11.64 -5.51 6.45
C GLU A 87 -12.43 -6.80 6.16
N GLU A 88 -13.10 -6.89 5.00
CA GLU A 88 -13.82 -8.10 4.56
C GLU A 88 -13.01 -8.94 3.56
N VAL A 89 -11.79 -8.51 3.18
CA VAL A 89 -10.94 -9.29 2.26
C VAL A 89 -10.36 -10.50 3.00
N GLU A 90 -10.72 -11.71 2.55
CA GLU A 90 -10.31 -12.98 3.18
C GLU A 90 -8.85 -13.37 2.90
N ASP A 91 -8.34 -13.09 1.69
CA ASP A 91 -6.95 -13.37 1.36
C ASP A 91 -6.03 -12.35 2.03
N GLU A 92 -5.11 -12.84 2.87
CA GLU A 92 -4.23 -12.00 3.68
C GLU A 92 -3.32 -11.08 2.84
N LEU A 93 -2.74 -11.57 1.74
CA LEU A 93 -1.86 -10.76 0.91
C LEU A 93 -2.66 -9.71 0.15
N MET A 94 -3.82 -10.09 -0.38
CA MET A 94 -4.74 -9.13 -1.00
C MET A 94 -5.20 -8.08 0.00
N GLN A 95 -5.50 -8.46 1.24
CA GLN A 95 -5.91 -7.52 2.28
C GLN A 95 -4.80 -6.48 2.54
N LYS A 96 -3.54 -6.91 2.68
CA LYS A 96 -2.39 -6.02 2.85
C LYS A 96 -2.23 -5.04 1.67
N ILE A 97 -2.40 -5.53 0.45
CA ILE A 97 -2.37 -4.70 -0.76
C ILE A 97 -3.52 -3.67 -0.72
N ARG A 98 -4.73 -4.07 -0.34
CA ARG A 98 -5.88 -3.16 -0.24
C ARG A 98 -5.78 -2.17 0.91
N GLN A 99 -5.16 -2.53 2.02
CA GLN A 99 -4.81 -1.59 3.08
C GLN A 99 -3.88 -0.50 2.53
N MET A 100 -2.82 -0.89 1.82
CA MET A 100 -1.91 0.05 1.17
C MET A 100 -2.63 0.95 0.15
N ASP A 101 -3.46 0.38 -0.74
CA ASP A 101 -4.29 1.14 -1.67
C ASP A 101 -5.16 2.19 -0.95
N LEU A 102 -5.80 1.78 0.15
CA LEU A 102 -6.70 2.64 0.92
C LEU A 102 -5.93 3.80 1.55
N LEU A 103 -4.76 3.56 2.14
CA LEU A 103 -3.93 4.62 2.74
C LEU A 103 -3.53 5.67 1.69
N VAL A 104 -3.10 5.22 0.52
CA VAL A 104 -2.73 6.12 -0.59
C VAL A 104 -3.96 6.85 -1.14
N ASP A 105 -5.13 6.21 -1.19
CA ASP A 105 -6.38 6.85 -1.57
C ASP A 105 -6.85 7.90 -0.56
N GLU A 106 -6.65 7.64 0.73
CA GLU A 106 -6.92 8.58 1.81
C GLU A 106 -6.01 9.80 1.71
N LEU A 107 -4.70 9.59 1.47
CA LEU A 107 -3.74 10.67 1.23
C LEU A 107 -4.17 11.49 0.01
N ALA A 108 -4.42 10.85 -1.13
CA ALA A 108 -4.84 11.50 -2.37
C ALA A 108 -6.18 12.28 -2.26
N ARG A 109 -7.02 11.95 -1.27
CA ARG A 109 -8.26 12.68 -0.94
C ARG A 109 -8.04 13.84 0.03
N GLY A 110 -6.81 14.11 0.45
CA GLY A 110 -6.46 15.19 1.36
C GLY A 110 -6.78 14.88 2.83
N LYS A 111 -6.88 13.61 3.23
CA LYS A 111 -6.95 13.29 4.66
C LYS A 111 -5.65 13.70 5.34
N LYS A 112 -5.76 14.19 6.59
CA LYS A 112 -4.59 14.51 7.41
C LYS A 112 -3.78 13.24 7.66
N ILE A 113 -2.46 13.29 7.51
CA ILE A 113 -1.56 12.16 7.77
C ILE A 113 -1.75 11.60 9.18
N THR A 114 -1.96 12.46 10.19
CA THR A 114 -2.25 12.04 11.57
C THR A 114 -3.58 11.30 11.74
N SER A 115 -4.50 11.42 10.77
CA SER A 115 -5.72 10.60 10.71
C SER A 115 -5.53 9.35 9.85
N ILE A 116 -4.58 9.36 8.91
CA ILE A 116 -4.21 8.21 8.08
C ILE A 116 -3.45 7.17 8.93
N LYS A 117 -2.47 7.64 9.71
CA LYS A 117 -1.79 6.82 10.71
C LYS A 117 -2.75 6.57 11.86
N ARG A 118 -3.13 5.32 12.04
CA ARG A 118 -4.05 4.89 13.11
C ARG A 118 -3.24 4.57 14.38
N GLY A 119 -3.87 4.74 15.54
CA GLY A 119 -3.27 4.54 16.86
C GLY A 119 -2.78 5.83 17.48
#